data_AF-A0A9W5QW57-F1
#
_entry.id   AF-A0A9W5QW57-F1
#
_cell.length_a   1.000
_cell.length_b   1.000
_cell.length_c   1.000
_cell.angle_alpha   90.00
_cell.angle_beta   90.00
_cell.angle_gamma   90.00
#
_symmetry.space_group_name_H-M   'P 1'
#
loop_
_entity.id
_entity.type
_entity.pdbx_description
1 polymer ?
#
loop_
_entity_poly.entity_id
_entity_poly.type
_entity_poly.pdbx_seq_one_letter_code
_entity_poly.pdbx_strand_id
1 'polypeptide(L)'
;MLGKRISTSLFGTIDAITGKLLCTKAECCNAETFQQFLTYVLKEYKNKHVVLVLDNARYHHAKLLKSFLRENNCRLTLLFLPPYSPNLNMIERVWKVMKENVLANCYHETMDHLMDSIYQFIESIDKNPEVILSRIQRADMSIF
;
A
#
# COMPACT_ATOMS: atom_id res chain seq x y z
N MET A 1 -19.51 -16.07 -24.05
CA MET A 1 -18.20 -16.06 -23.37
C MET A 1 -18.35 -15.24 -22.10
N LEU A 2 -18.34 -15.87 -20.92
CA LEU A 2 -18.30 -15.16 -19.65
C LEU A 2 -16.94 -14.44 -19.53
N GLY A 3 -16.97 -13.13 -19.28
CA GLY A 3 -15.78 -12.26 -19.22
C GLY A 3 -14.74 -12.80 -18.25
N LYS A 4 -13.50 -12.92 -18.72
CA LYS A 4 -12.36 -13.36 -17.90
C LYS A 4 -12.13 -12.33 -16.79
N ARG A 5 -12.20 -12.74 -15.53
CA ARG A 5 -11.86 -11.87 -14.40
C ARG A 5 -10.39 -11.47 -14.51
N ILE A 6 -10.15 -10.20 -14.79
CA ILE A 6 -8.83 -9.59 -14.79
C ILE A 6 -8.54 -9.14 -13.34
N SER A 7 -7.41 -9.54 -12.76
CA SER A 7 -7.00 -9.16 -11.42
C SER A 7 -5.50 -8.95 -11.36
N THR A 8 -5.04 -8.01 -10.54
CA THR A 8 -3.63 -7.75 -10.29
C THR A 8 -3.35 -7.67 -8.80
N SER A 9 -2.11 -7.96 -8.42
CA SER A 9 -1.63 -7.79 -7.05
C SER A 9 -0.89 -6.47 -6.94
N LEU A 10 -1.14 -5.73 -5.87
CA LEU A 10 -0.48 -4.45 -5.59
C LEU A 10 0.12 -4.51 -4.19
N PHE A 11 1.30 -3.93 -4.04
CA PHE A 11 1.78 -3.46 -2.74
C PHE A 11 1.56 -1.96 -2.65
N GLY A 12 1.17 -1.48 -1.47
CA GLY A 12 1.01 -0.06 -1.24
C GLY A 12 1.24 0.34 0.20
N THR A 13 1.59 1.59 0.39
CA THR A 13 1.70 2.24 1.69
C THR A 13 1.28 3.70 1.56
N ILE A 14 0.69 4.23 2.62
CA ILE A 14 0.28 5.63 2.70
C ILE A 14 1.04 6.29 3.86
N ASP A 15 1.60 7.46 3.60
CA ASP A 15 2.14 8.31 4.64
C ASP A 15 0.99 8.91 5.45
N ALA A 16 0.87 8.54 6.72
CA ALA A 16 -0.21 8.97 7.60
C ALA A 16 -0.23 10.49 7.85
N ILE A 17 0.89 11.18 7.63
CA ILE A 17 1.04 12.62 7.81
C ILE A 17 0.76 13.35 6.51
N THR A 18 1.42 12.95 5.42
CA THR A 18 1.36 13.70 4.15
C THR A 18 0.26 13.22 3.21
N GLY A 19 -0.29 12.02 3.43
CA GLY A 19 -1.25 11.39 2.52
C GLY A 19 -0.62 10.80 1.26
N LYS A 20 0.71 10.92 1.08
CA LYS A 20 1.41 10.38 -0.10
C LYS A 20 1.20 8.87 -0.20
N LEU A 21 0.64 8.42 -1.32
CA LEU A 21 0.38 7.02 -1.61
C LEU A 21 1.49 6.46 -2.52
N LEU A 22 2.23 5.49 -2.02
CA LEU A 22 3.18 4.71 -2.82
C LEU A 22 2.54 3.36 -3.17
N CYS A 23 2.57 2.98 -4.45
CA CYS A 23 1.98 1.73 -4.91
C CYS A 23 2.80 1.11 -6.04
N THR A 24 3.00 -0.20 -6.00
CA THR A 24 3.67 -0.94 -7.08
C THR A 24 2.89 -2.21 -7.42
N LYS A 25 2.78 -2.49 -8.73
CA LYS A 25 2.28 -3.78 -9.20
C LYS A 25 3.25 -4.89 -8.81
N ALA A 26 2.70 -6.03 -8.40
CA ALA A 26 3.44 -7.26 -8.18
C ALA A 26 2.80 -8.40 -8.99
N GLU A 27 3.63 -9.29 -9.52
CA GLU A 27 3.14 -10.50 -10.19
C GLU A 27 2.50 -11.46 -9.18
N CYS A 28 3.06 -11.52 -7.96
CA CYS A 28 2.51 -12.25 -6.83
C CYS A 28 2.89 -11.57 -5.51
N CYS A 29 2.11 -11.80 -4.45
CA CYS A 29 2.43 -11.32 -3.10
C CYS A 29 3.28 -12.37 -2.36
N ASN A 30 4.59 -12.17 -2.33
CA ASN A 30 5.53 -13.01 -1.61
C ASN A 30 6.63 -12.16 -0.96
N ALA A 31 7.60 -12.80 -0.30
CA ALA A 31 8.65 -12.09 0.40
C ALA A 31 9.61 -11.32 -0.53
N GLU A 32 9.85 -11.83 -1.75
CA GLU A 32 10.74 -11.20 -2.72
C GLU A 32 10.12 -9.94 -3.31
N THR A 33 8.87 -10.01 -3.74
CA THR A 33 8.13 -8.86 -4.26
C THR A 33 7.86 -7.82 -3.16
N PHE A 34 7.69 -8.27 -1.91
CA PHE A 34 7.65 -7.37 -0.76
C PHE A 34 8.99 -6.67 -0.51
N GLN A 35 10.13 -7.37 -0.60
CA GLN A 35 11.45 -6.73 -0.46
C GLN A 35 11.71 -5.69 -1.56
N GLN A 36 11.28 -5.97 -2.80
CA GLN A 36 11.32 -5.01 -3.89
C GLN A 36 10.49 -3.76 -3.56
N PHE A 37 9.31 -3.93 -2.98
CA PHE A 37 8.49 -2.82 -2.52
C PHE A 37 9.16 -2.02 -1.39
N LEU A 38 9.77 -2.67 -0.40
CA LEU A 38 10.54 -1.98 0.65
C LEU A 38 11.69 -1.15 0.08
N THR A 39 12.37 -1.68 -0.94
CA THR A 39 13.45 -0.98 -1.65
C THR A 39 12.92 0.28 -2.35
N TYR A 40 11.76 0.18 -3.00
CA TYR A 40 11.08 1.32 -3.61
C TYR A 40 10.72 2.38 -2.57
N VAL A 41 10.13 2.00 -1.44
CA VAL A 41 9.79 2.93 -0.35
C VAL A 41 11.02 3.66 0.17
N LEU A 42 12.14 2.96 0.42
CA LEU A 42 13.39 3.58 0.90
C LEU A 42 14.04 4.52 -0.13
N LYS A 43 13.80 4.28 -1.43
CA LYS A 43 14.23 5.16 -2.52
C LYS A 43 13.38 6.43 -2.60
N GLU A 44 12.08 6.35 -2.32
CA GLU A 44 11.18 7.51 -2.28
C GLU A 44 11.44 8.39 -1.06
N TYR A 45 11.63 7.80 0.11
CA TYR A 45 11.93 8.51 1.36
C TYR A 45 13.43 8.62 1.61
N LYS A 46 14.17 9.21 0.66
CA LYS A 46 15.62 9.43 0.78
C LYS A 46 15.94 10.21 2.06
N ASN A 47 16.99 9.79 2.76
CA ASN A 47 17.50 10.44 3.98
C ASN A 47 16.52 10.54 5.16
N LYS A 48 15.38 9.84 5.11
CA LYS A 48 14.47 9.68 6.25
C LYS A 48 14.59 8.29 6.86
N HIS A 49 14.24 8.20 8.14
CA HIS A 49 13.93 6.93 8.79
C HIS A 49 12.45 6.61 8.56
N VAL A 50 12.17 5.46 7.97
CA VAL A 50 10.82 5.01 7.62
C VAL A 50 10.37 3.99 8.65
N VAL A 51 9.22 4.24 9.29
CA VAL A 51 8.52 3.26 10.11
C VAL A 51 7.32 2.76 9.30
N LEU A 52 7.34 1.51 8.88
CA LEU A 52 6.21 0.88 8.18
C LEU A 52 5.36 0.10 9.17
N VAL A 53 4.09 0.49 9.26
CA VAL A 53 3.07 -0.25 10.02
C VAL A 53 2.46 -1.30 9.09
N LEU A 54 2.54 -2.57 9.48
CA LEU A 54 2.15 -3.73 8.66
C LEU A 54 1.17 -4.63 9.40
N ASP A 55 0.37 -5.39 8.64
CA ASP A 55 -0.33 -6.55 9.17
C ASP A 55 0.61 -7.75 9.32
N ASN A 56 0.07 -8.86 9.84
CA ASN A 56 0.84 -10.09 10.11
C ASN A 56 0.85 -11.05 8.90
N ALA A 57 0.84 -10.55 7.67
CA ALA A 57 0.99 -11.41 6.49
C ALA A 57 2.26 -12.26 6.60
N ARG A 58 2.14 -13.56 6.30
CA ARG A 58 3.24 -14.54 6.49
C ARG A 58 4.54 -14.13 5.80
N TYR A 59 4.44 -13.48 4.64
CA TYR A 59 5.59 -13.05 3.87
C TYR A 59 6.33 -11.85 4.47
N HIS A 60 5.69 -11.04 5.34
CA HIS A 60 6.37 -9.97 6.09
C HIS A 60 7.36 -10.52 7.14
N HIS A 61 7.17 -11.78 7.58
CA HIS A 61 8.01 -12.43 8.58
C HIS A 61 9.03 -13.41 7.95
N ALA A 62 9.14 -13.44 6.61
CA ALA A 62 9.98 -14.38 5.91
C ALA A 62 11.46 -14.19 6.27
N LYS A 63 12.17 -15.30 6.51
CA LYS A 63 13.61 -15.29 6.81
C LYS A 63 14.45 -14.60 5.72
N LEU A 64 13.95 -14.63 4.48
CA LEU A 64 14.54 -13.97 3.31
C LEU A 64 14.79 -12.47 3.57
N LEU A 65 13.92 -11.80 4.33
CA LEU A 65 14.03 -10.37 4.60
C LEU A 65 15.12 -10.01 5.63
N LYS A 66 15.67 -10.99 6.37
CA LYS A 66 16.54 -10.71 7.52
C LYS A 66 17.80 -9.93 7.16
N SER A 67 18.49 -10.29 6.07
CA SER A 67 19.69 -9.57 5.63
C SER A 67 19.36 -8.14 5.22
N PHE A 68 18.34 -7.99 4.37
CA PHE A 68 17.85 -6.69 3.93
C PHE A 68 17.47 -5.77 5.09
N LEU A 69 16.71 -6.26 6.07
CA LEU A 69 16.31 -5.48 7.24
C LEU A 69 17.50 -5.12 8.13
N ARG A 70 18.49 -6.02 8.26
CA ARG A 70 19.72 -5.73 9.01
C ARG A 70 20.55 -4.65 8.32
N GLU A 71 20.69 -4.71 7.00
CA GLU A 71 21.44 -3.72 6.21
C GLU A 71 20.77 -2.34 6.23
N ASN A 72 19.45 -2.29 6.39
CA ASN A 72 18.66 -1.06 6.37
C ASN A 72 18.13 -0.64 7.75
N ASN A 73 18.59 -1.24 8.85
CA ASN A 73 18.05 -1.02 10.20
C ASN A 73 18.10 0.46 10.66
N CYS A 74 19.10 1.23 10.23
CA CYS A 74 19.21 2.66 10.52
C CYS A 74 18.13 3.51 9.81
N ARG A 75 17.51 2.97 8.75
CA ARG A 75 16.57 3.68 7.89
C ARG A 75 15.18 3.07 7.82
N LEU A 76 15.01 1.82 8.25
CA LEU A 76 13.76 1.10 8.14
C LEU A 76 13.45 0.34 9.42
N THR A 77 12.27 0.61 9.97
CA THR A 77 11.67 -0.16 11.07
C THR A 77 10.33 -0.71 10.60
N LEU A 78 10.10 -2.01 10.82
CA LEU A 78 8.79 -2.63 10.60
C LEU A 78 8.06 -2.75 11.94
N LEU A 79 6.87 -2.18 12.04
CA LEU A 79 5.98 -2.28 13.19
C LEU A 79 4.76 -3.11 12.80
N PHE A 80 4.46 -4.15 13.59
CA PHE A 80 3.35 -5.06 13.30
C PHE A 80 2.14 -4.69 14.15
N LEU A 81 0.98 -4.60 13.49
CA LEU A 81 -0.29 -4.41 14.17
C LEU A 81 -0.64 -5.64 15.04
N PRO A 82 -1.46 -5.46 16.09
CA PRO A 82 -2.01 -6.61 16.81
C PRO A 82 -2.75 -7.56 15.85
N PRO A 83 -2.68 -8.88 16.08
CA PRO A 83 -3.40 -9.86 15.28
C PRO A 83 -4.89 -9.51 15.15
N TYR A 84 -5.47 -9.82 13.99
CA TYR A 84 -6.90 -9.63 13.70
C TYR A 84 -7.41 -8.19 13.86
N SER A 85 -6.55 -7.18 13.66
CA SER A 85 -6.92 -5.76 13.70
C SER A 85 -6.91 -5.08 12.33
N PRO A 86 -7.65 -5.59 11.31
CA PRO A 86 -7.61 -5.03 9.96
C PRO A 86 -8.12 -3.59 9.90
N ASN A 87 -8.97 -3.17 10.85
CA ASN A 87 -9.48 -1.80 10.95
C ASN A 87 -8.38 -0.76 11.23
N LEU A 88 -7.26 -1.20 11.81
CA LEU A 88 -6.08 -0.35 12.10
C LEU A 88 -5.14 -0.24 10.89
N ASN A 89 -5.31 -1.10 9.88
CA ASN A 89 -4.47 -1.03 8.69
C ASN A 89 -5.00 0.05 7.74
N MET A 90 -4.40 1.24 7.79
CA MET A 90 -4.80 2.39 6.99
C MET A 90 -4.86 2.09 5.48
N ILE A 91 -3.97 1.23 4.97
CA ILE A 91 -3.93 0.92 3.54
C ILE A 91 -5.19 0.17 3.07
N GLU A 92 -5.85 -0.61 3.94
CA GLU A 92 -7.11 -1.30 3.59
C GLU A 92 -8.23 -0.30 3.28
N ARG A 93 -8.25 0.83 3.99
CA ARG A 93 -9.19 1.92 3.71
C ARG A 93 -8.88 2.58 2.37
N VAL A 94 -7.59 2.78 2.07
CA VAL A 94 -7.16 3.28 0.76
C VAL A 94 -7.56 2.32 -0.34
N TRP A 95 -7.38 1.01 -0.17
CA TRP A 95 -7.82 0.00 -1.14
C TRP A 95 -9.32 0.01 -1.37
N LYS A 96 -10.12 0.21 -0.31
CA LYS A 96 -11.56 0.37 -0.44
C LYS A 96 -11.91 1.58 -1.30
N VAL A 97 -11.34 2.75 -0.97
CA VAL A 97 -11.57 4.00 -1.74
C VAL A 97 -11.09 3.85 -3.18
N MET A 98 -9.93 3.23 -3.41
CA MET A 98 -9.40 2.97 -4.74
C MET A 98 -10.35 2.09 -5.55
N LYS A 99 -10.85 0.98 -4.98
CA LYS A 99 -11.82 0.11 -5.66
C LYS A 99 -13.11 0.87 -5.99
N GLU A 100 -13.61 1.70 -5.06
CA GLU A 100 -14.79 2.53 -5.28
C GLU A 100 -14.59 3.55 -6.41
N ASN A 101 -13.38 4.07 -6.64
CA ASN A 101 -13.15 5.07 -7.69
C ASN A 101 -12.73 4.44 -9.02
N VAL A 102 -11.90 3.39 -8.99
CA VAL A 102 -11.33 2.73 -10.17
C VAL A 102 -12.28 1.70 -10.77
N LEU A 103 -13.08 1.02 -9.95
CA LEU A 103 -13.98 -0.05 -10.40
C LEU A 103 -15.44 0.37 -10.49
N ALA A 104 -15.83 1.50 -9.90
CA ALA A 104 -17.20 1.99 -10.09
C ALA A 104 -17.37 2.47 -11.53
N ASN A 105 -18.29 1.83 -12.24
CA ASN A 105 -18.75 2.22 -13.59
C ASN A 105 -17.72 2.13 -14.73
N CYS A 106 -16.57 1.49 -14.52
CA CYS A 106 -15.56 1.29 -15.57
C CYS A 106 -15.34 -0.22 -15.84
N TYR A 107 -15.64 -0.66 -17.06
CA TYR A 107 -15.19 -1.96 -17.55
C TYR A 107 -13.77 -1.83 -18.10
N HIS A 108 -12.81 -2.44 -17.42
CA HIS A 108 -11.42 -2.45 -17.89
C HIS A 108 -11.22 -3.63 -18.83
N GLU A 109 -11.17 -3.35 -20.13
CA GLU A 109 -10.97 -4.37 -21.18
C GLU A 109 -9.61 -5.07 -21.08
N THR A 110 -8.59 -4.37 -20.56
CA THR A 110 -7.21 -4.84 -20.47
C THR A 110 -6.60 -4.54 -19.11
N MET A 111 -5.52 -5.27 -18.78
CA MET A 111 -4.71 -5.00 -17.59
C MET A 111 -4.10 -3.60 -17.59
N ASP A 112 -3.77 -3.07 -18.76
CA ASP A 112 -3.12 -1.76 -18.89
C ASP A 112 -4.09 -0.64 -18.55
N HIS A 113 -5.34 -0.70 -19.03
CA HIS A 113 -6.37 0.27 -18.66
C HIS A 113 -6.66 0.29 -17.15
N LEU A 114 -6.61 -0.89 -16.50
CA LEU A 114 -6.75 -0.98 -15.05
C LEU A 114 -5.57 -0.29 -14.35
N MET A 115 -4.34 -0.51 -14.81
CA MET A 115 -3.14 0.12 -14.25
C MET A 115 -3.15 1.64 -14.45
N ASP A 116 -3.54 2.11 -15.64
CA ASP A 116 -3.67 3.55 -15.93
C ASP A 116 -4.68 4.22 -15.00
N SER A 117 -5.81 3.56 -14.75
CA SER A 117 -6.83 4.06 -13.83
C SER A 117 -6.32 4.10 -12.38
N ILE A 118 -5.52 3.11 -11.97
CA ILE A 118 -4.84 3.12 -10.66
C ILE A 118 -3.86 4.29 -10.58
N TYR A 119 -3.06 4.55 -11.62
CA TYR A 119 -2.12 5.67 -11.63
C TYR A 119 -2.83 7.02 -11.58
N GLN A 120 -3.92 7.19 -12.35
CA GLN A 120 -4.74 8.41 -12.29
C GLN A 120 -5.34 8.62 -10.90
N PHE A 121 -5.79 7.56 -10.25
CA PHE A 121 -6.26 7.63 -8.87
C PHE A 121 -5.16 8.08 -7.91
N ILE A 122 -3.95 7.50 -7.99
CA ILE A 122 -2.82 7.91 -7.16
C ILE A 122 -2.48 9.39 -7.39
N GLU A 123 -2.42 9.83 -8.66
CA GLU A 123 -2.14 11.24 -9.00
C GLU A 123 -3.23 12.18 -8.44
N SER A 124 -4.49 11.76 -8.45
CA SER A 124 -5.59 12.54 -7.88
C SER A 124 -5.47 12.69 -6.35
N ILE A 125 -4.96 11.67 -5.66
CA ILE A 125 -4.67 11.72 -4.23
C ILE A 125 -3.51 12.67 -3.98
N ASP A 126 -2.42 12.55 -4.74
CA ASP A 126 -1.25 13.41 -4.57
C ASP A 126 -1.59 14.90 -4.78
N LYS A 127 -2.53 15.21 -5.67
CA LYS A 127 -3.04 16.58 -5.87
C LYS A 127 -3.94 17.07 -4.73
N ASN A 128 -4.65 16.16 -4.04
CA ASN A 128 -5.62 16.48 -2.99
C ASN A 128 -5.55 15.49 -1.82
N PRO A 129 -4.46 15.48 -1.03
CA PRO A 129 -4.24 14.47 0.01
C PRO A 129 -5.29 14.52 1.13
N GLU A 130 -5.91 15.68 1.37
CA GLU A 130 -6.98 15.86 2.36
C GLU A 130 -8.19 14.94 2.12
N VAL A 131 -8.46 14.58 0.85
CA VAL A 131 -9.57 13.69 0.51
C VAL A 131 -9.31 12.28 1.07
N ILE A 132 -8.08 11.78 0.97
CA ILE A 132 -7.74 10.47 1.50
C ILE A 132 -7.50 10.53 3.01
N LEU A 133 -6.80 11.57 3.49
CA LEU A 133 -6.52 11.77 4.92
C LEU A 133 -7.83 11.85 5.72
N SER A 134 -8.81 12.62 5.26
CA SER A 134 -10.10 12.73 5.95
C SER A 134 -10.92 11.43 5.93
N ARG A 135 -10.66 10.51 5.00
CA ARG A 135 -11.32 9.18 4.96
C ARG A 135 -10.60 8.14 5.83
N ILE A 136 -9.29 8.26 5.99
CA ILE A 136 -8.50 7.33 6.83
C ILE A 136 -8.41 7.78 8.30
N GLN A 137 -8.39 9.09 8.59
CA GLN A 137 -8.25 9.65 9.94
C GLN A 137 -9.57 9.74 10.71
N ARG A 138 -10.73 9.81 10.04
CA ARG A 138 -12.06 9.94 10.67
C ARG A 138 -12.47 8.78 11.58
N ALA A 139 -11.66 7.73 11.71
CA ALA A 139 -12.02 6.52 12.46
C ALA A 139 -11.16 6.25 13.72
N ASP A 140 -10.11 7.04 14.02
CA ASP A 140 -9.13 6.65 15.06
C ASP A 140 -8.65 7.77 16.00
N MET A 141 -9.38 8.88 16.12
CA MET A 141 -9.07 9.93 17.13
C MET A 141 -9.74 9.70 18.50
N SER A 142 -10.27 8.50 18.76
CA SER A 142 -10.87 8.14 20.05
C SER A 142 -10.04 7.15 20.88
N ILE A 143 -8.75 6.94 20.54
CA ILE A 143 -7.85 6.05 21.29
C ILE A 143 -6.52 6.73 21.65
N PHE A 144 -6.53 8.07 21.77
CA PHE A 144 -5.55 8.80 22.57
C PHE A 144 -6.27 9.84 23.43
#